data_AF-A0A7Y2B0R8-F1
#
_entry.id   AF-A0A7Y2B0R8-F1
#
_cell.length_a   1.000
_cell.length_b   1.000
_cell.length_c   1.000
_cell.angle_alpha   90.00
_cell.angle_beta   90.00
_cell.angle_gamma   90.00
#
_symmetry.space_group_name_H-M   'P 1'
#
loop_
_entity.id
_entity.type
_entity.pdbx_description
1 polymer ?
#
loop_
_entity_poly.entity_id
_entity_poly.type
_entity_poly.pdbx_seq_one_letter_code
_entity_poly.pdbx_strand_id
1 'polypeptide(L)'
;MPGSRAGTEPHVLLEATGTGEKFPWLSCVETETSRVVLIGGVFGAGDAASLFRNGQDRFPDPPNRVYDVLVSALQWALYGDDTGPIPALQFCAADAAVMIRLDGDHSDRPGDFEQTFSYLFAIAEESGVGAAYGIVTGRADEAGWSRFAPLAKQLEELGGEIGTHTHTHDIYGVIDDDIVARELDESIRAIDHDLEAAGYDAEGVPFLINPNGMIPMTAHGEISSRFPLFLTHGISASVPVAYGVSTWFAESDPPFAVIYDSPEPDFQWLYAREWSYTAAEAGEIESAIFRHYTNEIGRGVLFDMMWHDYGIASSGYDQSRPRFRWADLFKPARKKSASNRPLFDMLRGEFAEASIYCPEPLEAAEKLRIMQGADYMWSREGSALVFTIDLTGSDEFALACAGGLGLRIDRAQLPIRSVTINGNDHPAFTDDVVILPALEAGMTRVTVRFGADNGRSRLLYLSKRPHRIRAVHDGSQDELNASFEAEGVARFTVRPAGPNPCVRGVDEFRVRMRDGERIVDGRNRGGGSMIVEASPPHFPQWDSAEGAVESLETAGDGFRIELDARHLPEVTLRFRTEETVTFARMHGGTEERIRSRAEGTLQVLTIPAPREHSRITGTIGGGS
;
A
#
# COMPACT_ATOMS: atom_id res chain seq x y z
N MET A 1 -18.00 -17.09 58.66
CA MET A 1 -16.85 -17.94 58.29
C MET A 1 -17.25 -18.78 57.09
N PRO A 2 -16.38 -18.91 56.08
CA PRO A 2 -15.88 -17.92 55.11
C PRO A 2 -16.74 -17.96 53.82
N GLY A 3 -17.06 -16.92 53.07
CA GLY A 3 -16.28 -15.81 52.52
C GLY A 3 -16.89 -15.51 51.15
N SER A 4 -17.72 -14.48 51.04
CA SER A 4 -18.35 -14.06 49.78
C SER A 4 -17.29 -13.48 48.85
N ARG A 5 -16.90 -14.22 47.80
CA ARG A 5 -16.21 -13.60 46.66
C ARG A 5 -17.22 -12.72 45.94
N ALA A 6 -16.88 -11.43 45.87
CA ALA A 6 -17.61 -10.40 45.17
C ALA A 6 -17.89 -10.81 43.71
N GLY A 7 -19.05 -10.40 43.20
CA GLY A 7 -19.47 -10.66 41.84
C GLY A 7 -18.50 -10.06 40.83
N THR A 8 -18.13 -10.87 39.85
CA THR A 8 -17.56 -10.46 38.56
C THR A 8 -18.67 -9.74 37.76
N GLU A 9 -18.87 -8.46 38.04
CA GLU A 9 -19.84 -7.57 37.39
C GLU A 9 -19.15 -6.68 36.32
N PRO A 10 -19.91 -6.04 35.38
CA PRO A 10 -19.55 -5.76 33.97
C PRO A 10 -18.51 -4.65 33.70
N HIS A 11 -17.57 -4.40 34.62
CA HIS A 11 -16.54 -3.36 34.52
C HIS A 11 -15.42 -3.68 33.50
N VAL A 12 -15.04 -4.95 33.37
CA VAL A 12 -13.88 -5.39 32.56
C VAL A 12 -14.03 -5.06 31.06
N LEU A 13 -15.26 -5.07 30.52
CA LEU A 13 -15.55 -4.77 29.10
C LEU A 13 -15.40 -3.27 28.76
N LEU A 14 -15.66 -2.40 29.73
CA LEU A 14 -15.56 -0.94 29.57
C LEU A 14 -14.11 -0.48 29.68
N GLU A 15 -13.31 -1.12 30.54
CA GLU A 15 -11.89 -0.84 30.73
C GLU A 15 -11.01 -1.39 29.59
N ALA A 16 -11.32 -2.58 29.07
CA ALA A 16 -10.54 -3.20 27.98
C ALA A 16 -10.58 -2.41 26.65
N THR A 17 -11.63 -1.64 26.42
CA THR A 17 -11.82 -0.89 25.15
C THR A 17 -11.65 0.61 25.33
N GLY A 18 -11.64 1.13 26.56
CA GLY A 18 -11.53 2.57 26.84
C GLY A 18 -12.71 3.43 26.35
N THR A 19 -13.73 2.83 25.72
CA THR A 19 -14.83 3.55 25.06
C THR A 19 -16.01 3.87 25.99
N GLY A 20 -16.11 3.19 27.13
CA GLY A 20 -17.33 3.25 27.95
C GLY A 20 -18.56 2.59 27.30
N GLU A 21 -18.39 1.90 26.16
CA GLU A 21 -19.43 1.19 25.42
C GLU A 21 -19.31 -0.32 25.62
N LYS A 22 -20.45 -1.05 25.58
CA LYS A 22 -20.47 -2.52 25.65
C LYS A 22 -20.61 -3.11 24.26
N PHE A 23 -19.72 -4.03 23.90
CA PHE A 23 -19.78 -4.77 22.65
C PHE A 23 -20.34 -6.18 22.91
N PRO A 24 -21.53 -6.53 22.36
CA PRO A 24 -22.22 -7.79 22.69
C PRO A 24 -21.52 -9.04 22.17
N TRP A 25 -20.59 -8.87 21.23
CA TRP A 25 -19.77 -9.91 20.63
C TRP A 25 -18.39 -10.06 21.28
N LEU A 26 -18.04 -9.18 22.22
CA LEU A 26 -16.79 -9.22 22.95
C LEU A 26 -17.09 -9.53 24.42
N SER A 27 -16.26 -10.34 25.05
CA SER A 27 -16.31 -10.56 26.49
C SER A 27 -14.90 -10.74 27.02
N CYS A 28 -14.64 -10.19 28.20
CA CYS A 28 -13.35 -10.29 28.87
C CYS A 28 -13.53 -10.92 30.24
N VAL A 29 -12.63 -11.81 30.62
CA VAL A 29 -12.58 -12.41 31.95
C VAL A 29 -11.16 -12.26 32.48
N GLU A 30 -11.04 -11.68 33.67
CA GLU A 30 -9.80 -11.69 34.43
C GLU A 30 -9.90 -12.75 35.54
N THR A 31 -8.83 -13.52 35.67
CA THR A 31 -8.61 -14.51 36.73
C THR A 31 -7.38 -14.09 37.54
N GLU A 32 -7.09 -14.79 38.64
CA GLU A 32 -5.91 -14.49 39.46
C GLU A 32 -4.58 -14.60 38.68
N THR A 33 -4.53 -15.38 37.59
CA THR A 33 -3.30 -15.66 36.84
C THR A 33 -3.36 -15.30 35.36
N SER A 34 -4.51 -14.90 34.84
CA SER A 34 -4.73 -14.81 33.39
C SER A 34 -5.84 -13.84 33.04
N ARG A 35 -5.69 -13.16 31.91
CA ARG A 35 -6.75 -12.40 31.23
C ARG A 35 -7.14 -13.15 29.97
N VAL A 36 -8.44 -13.29 29.74
CA VAL A 36 -9.01 -14.01 28.60
C VAL A 36 -9.96 -13.07 27.87
N VAL A 37 -9.74 -12.92 26.56
CA VAL A 37 -10.66 -12.24 25.66
C VAL A 37 -11.39 -13.29 24.85
N LEU A 38 -12.72 -13.24 24.88
CA LEU A 38 -13.63 -14.11 24.15
C LEU A 38 -14.33 -13.28 23.07
N ILE A 39 -14.23 -13.73 21.84
CA ILE A 39 -14.84 -13.09 20.67
C ILE A 39 -15.90 -14.06 20.14
N GLY A 40 -17.16 -13.63 20.14
CA GLY A 40 -18.31 -14.46 19.77
C GLY A 40 -19.13 -13.84 18.65
N GLY A 41 -19.41 -14.60 17.59
CA GLY A 41 -20.47 -14.29 16.62
C GLY A 41 -20.29 -13.04 15.74
N VAL A 42 -19.14 -12.36 15.78
CA VAL A 42 -18.83 -11.25 14.85
C VAL A 42 -18.73 -11.77 13.41
N PHE A 43 -18.28 -13.01 13.24
CA PHE A 43 -17.82 -13.58 11.97
C PHE A 43 -18.59 -14.86 11.59
N GLY A 44 -19.86 -14.97 11.97
CA GLY A 44 -20.65 -16.20 11.80
C GLY A 44 -20.66 -16.71 10.35
N ALA A 45 -20.02 -17.87 10.13
CA ALA A 45 -20.08 -18.66 8.92
C ALA A 45 -21.48 -19.30 8.75
N GLY A 46 -21.97 -19.30 7.51
CA GLY A 46 -23.29 -19.78 7.13
C GLY A 46 -24.26 -18.63 6.89
N ASP A 47 -24.46 -18.26 5.63
CA ASP A 47 -25.36 -17.17 5.22
C ASP A 47 -25.03 -15.79 5.81
N ALA A 48 -23.74 -15.48 6.02
CA ALA A 48 -23.23 -14.31 6.73
C ALA A 48 -24.05 -13.03 6.47
N ALA A 49 -24.57 -12.47 7.56
CA ALA A 49 -25.29 -11.22 7.57
C ALA A 49 -24.33 -10.08 7.23
N SER A 50 -24.23 -9.77 5.94
CA SER A 50 -23.71 -8.48 5.50
C SER A 50 -24.63 -7.38 6.02
N LEU A 51 -24.05 -6.32 6.59
CA LEU A 51 -24.76 -5.05 6.81
C LEU A 51 -25.30 -4.48 5.47
N PHE A 52 -24.84 -5.00 4.32
CA PHE A 52 -25.23 -4.61 2.97
C PHE A 52 -26.20 -5.59 2.28
N ARG A 53 -26.90 -6.48 3.01
CA ARG A 53 -27.97 -7.28 2.39
C ARG A 53 -29.23 -6.44 2.18
N ASN A 54 -29.81 -6.61 0.98
CA ASN A 54 -31.03 -5.97 0.43
C ASN A 54 -32.35 -6.29 1.18
N GLY A 55 -32.34 -6.25 2.51
CA GLY A 55 -33.53 -5.99 3.31
C GLY A 55 -33.61 -4.48 3.53
N GLN A 56 -34.60 -3.83 2.93
CA GLN A 56 -34.89 -2.42 3.16
C GLN A 56 -34.83 -2.11 4.68
N ASP A 57 -34.14 -1.03 5.03
CA ASP A 57 -34.03 -0.42 6.38
C ASP A 57 -32.85 -0.77 7.29
N ARG A 58 -31.66 -1.15 6.79
CA ARG A 58 -30.47 -1.26 7.66
C ARG A 58 -29.15 -0.74 7.09
N PHE A 59 -29.06 0.57 6.90
CA PHE A 59 -27.83 1.30 7.19
C PHE A 59 -27.99 2.00 8.55
N PRO A 60 -27.85 1.34 9.71
CA PRO A 60 -27.25 2.05 10.80
C PRO A 60 -25.76 2.11 10.51
N ASP A 61 -25.23 3.31 10.37
CA ASP A 61 -24.00 3.71 11.07
C ASP A 61 -23.92 2.95 12.42
N PRO A 62 -23.02 1.98 12.55
CA PRO A 62 -22.05 2.17 13.61
C PRO A 62 -20.71 2.41 12.94
N PRO A 63 -19.88 3.35 13.44
CA PRO A 63 -18.48 3.35 13.08
C PRO A 63 -17.99 1.94 13.38
N ASN A 64 -17.51 1.24 12.35
CA ASN A 64 -17.16 -0.17 12.45
C ASN A 64 -15.82 -0.27 13.20
N ARG A 65 -15.86 0.05 14.50
CA ARG A 65 -14.76 0.06 15.46
C ARG A 65 -14.33 -1.35 15.84
N VAL A 66 -14.82 -2.40 15.16
CA VAL A 66 -14.56 -3.80 15.52
C VAL A 66 -13.06 -4.04 15.61
N TYR A 67 -12.29 -3.56 14.62
CA TYR A 67 -10.84 -3.73 14.62
C TYR A 67 -10.17 -3.02 15.81
N ASP A 68 -10.44 -1.74 16.03
CA ASP A 68 -9.85 -0.97 17.15
C ASP A 68 -10.22 -1.54 18.52
N VAL A 69 -11.47 -1.99 18.67
CA VAL A 69 -11.98 -2.62 19.88
C VAL A 69 -11.27 -3.95 20.14
N LEU A 70 -11.07 -4.76 19.09
CA LEU A 70 -10.32 -6.01 19.18
C LEU A 70 -8.85 -5.77 19.55
N VAL A 71 -8.16 -4.85 18.86
CA VAL A 71 -6.77 -4.48 19.17
C VAL A 71 -6.64 -3.99 20.61
N SER A 72 -7.55 -3.10 21.05
CA SER A 72 -7.54 -2.59 22.42
C SER A 72 -7.75 -3.69 23.45
N ALA A 73 -8.69 -4.62 23.20
CA ALA A 73 -8.95 -5.74 24.08
C ALA A 73 -7.76 -6.72 24.15
N LEU A 74 -7.09 -6.99 23.03
CA LEU A 74 -5.87 -7.80 22.99
C LEU A 74 -4.71 -7.14 23.74
N GLN A 75 -4.51 -5.83 23.55
CA GLN A 75 -3.50 -5.08 24.31
C GLN A 75 -3.79 -5.11 25.81
N TRP A 76 -5.06 -4.96 26.22
CA TRP A 76 -5.44 -5.11 27.62
C TRP A 76 -5.20 -6.54 28.14
N ALA A 77 -5.46 -7.56 27.35
CA ALA A 77 -5.18 -8.95 27.75
C ALA A 77 -3.68 -9.18 28.01
N LEU A 78 -2.83 -8.62 27.15
CA LEU A 78 -1.38 -8.77 27.20
C LEU A 78 -0.73 -7.90 28.28
N TYR A 79 -1.14 -6.63 28.38
CA TYR A 79 -0.45 -5.61 29.19
C TYR A 79 -1.24 -5.14 30.42
N GLY A 80 -2.53 -5.49 30.50
CA GLY A 80 -3.44 -5.04 31.56
C GLY A 80 -3.85 -3.58 31.41
N ASP A 81 -4.05 -2.91 32.54
CA ASP A 81 -4.49 -1.51 32.61
C ASP A 81 -3.34 -0.52 32.34
N ASP A 82 -2.37 -0.91 31.50
CA ASP A 82 -1.32 0.01 31.09
C ASP A 82 -1.90 1.13 30.22
N THR A 83 -1.90 2.33 30.78
CA THR A 83 -2.42 3.54 30.14
C THR A 83 -1.35 4.32 29.38
N GLY A 84 -0.09 3.89 29.45
CA GLY A 84 0.99 4.56 28.73
C GLY A 84 1.15 4.08 27.28
N PRO A 85 2.16 4.60 26.58
CA PRO A 85 2.44 4.25 25.18
C PRO A 85 2.73 2.75 25.01
N ILE A 86 2.08 2.10 24.04
CA ILE A 86 2.24 0.68 23.70
C ILE A 86 2.68 0.59 22.22
N PRO A 87 3.83 -0.03 21.91
CA PRO A 87 4.26 -0.20 20.53
C PRO A 87 3.55 -1.41 19.89
N ALA A 88 3.13 -1.26 18.64
CA ALA A 88 2.53 -2.30 17.82
C ALA A 88 3.15 -2.26 16.42
N LEU A 89 3.75 -3.38 15.99
CA LEU A 89 4.23 -3.52 14.63
C LEU A 89 3.04 -3.71 13.67
N GLN A 90 3.11 -3.07 12.51
CA GLN A 90 2.08 -3.04 11.48
C GLN A 90 2.68 -3.38 10.12
N PHE A 91 1.85 -3.93 9.22
CA PHE A 91 2.26 -4.36 7.88
C PHE A 91 2.81 -3.20 7.03
N CYS A 92 2.29 -1.99 7.22
CA CYS A 92 2.90 -0.79 6.67
C CYS A 92 2.73 0.39 7.63
N ALA A 93 3.51 1.45 7.39
CA ALA A 93 3.42 2.69 8.15
C ALA A 93 2.34 3.66 7.61
N ALA A 94 1.75 3.35 6.45
CA ALA A 94 0.63 4.09 5.88
C ALA A 94 -0.69 3.67 6.53
N ASP A 95 -1.78 4.37 6.22
CA ASP A 95 -3.10 4.09 6.80
C ASP A 95 -3.61 2.70 6.39
N ALA A 96 -3.34 2.30 5.14
CA ALA A 96 -3.60 0.98 4.58
C ALA A 96 -2.53 0.61 3.55
N ALA A 97 -2.39 -0.69 3.29
CA ALA A 97 -1.71 -1.19 2.10
C ALA A 97 -2.74 -1.63 1.06
N VAL A 98 -2.44 -1.45 -0.22
CA VAL A 98 -3.35 -1.81 -1.32
C VAL A 98 -2.65 -2.75 -2.29
N MET A 99 -3.32 -3.84 -2.61
CA MET A 99 -2.96 -4.73 -3.70
C MET A 99 -4.18 -4.94 -4.59
N ILE A 100 -3.97 -4.88 -5.91
CA ILE A 100 -4.96 -5.31 -6.89
C ILE A 100 -4.54 -6.70 -7.33
N ARG A 101 -5.33 -7.73 -7.05
CA ARG A 101 -5.15 -9.05 -7.63
C ARG A 101 -6.13 -9.26 -8.77
N LEU A 102 -5.63 -9.80 -9.88
CA LEU A 102 -6.40 -9.99 -11.10
C LEU A 102 -6.46 -11.47 -11.50
N ASP A 103 -7.68 -11.96 -11.60
CA ASP A 103 -8.01 -13.28 -12.14
C ASP A 103 -8.07 -13.17 -13.67
N GLY A 104 -7.06 -13.73 -14.34
CA GLY A 104 -6.91 -13.71 -15.80
C GLY A 104 -7.74 -14.77 -16.51
N ASP A 105 -9.04 -14.87 -16.20
CA ASP A 105 -9.94 -15.88 -16.76
C ASP A 105 -9.99 -15.84 -18.29
N HIS A 106 -9.97 -14.66 -18.89
CA HIS A 106 -10.02 -14.47 -20.34
C HIS A 106 -8.63 -14.31 -20.95
N SER A 107 -7.61 -15.01 -20.42
CA SER A 107 -6.26 -15.06 -21.01
C SER A 107 -6.23 -15.57 -22.47
N ASP A 108 -7.29 -16.24 -22.94
CA ASP A 108 -7.51 -16.66 -24.34
C ASP A 108 -8.01 -15.53 -25.26
N ARG A 109 -8.33 -14.36 -24.72
CA ARG A 109 -8.93 -13.23 -25.45
C ARG A 109 -8.01 -12.01 -25.43
N PRO A 110 -7.18 -11.84 -26.48
CA PRO A 110 -6.23 -10.74 -26.52
C PRO A 110 -6.81 -9.34 -26.34
N GLY A 111 -8.01 -9.09 -26.88
CA GLY A 111 -8.66 -7.79 -26.70
C GLY A 111 -9.02 -7.49 -25.24
N ASP A 112 -9.37 -8.52 -24.46
CA ASP A 112 -9.79 -8.37 -23.07
C ASP A 112 -8.58 -8.11 -22.17
N PHE A 113 -7.51 -8.92 -22.29
CA PHE A 113 -6.30 -8.69 -21.50
C PHE A 113 -5.57 -7.41 -21.91
N GLU A 114 -5.48 -7.06 -23.21
CA GLU A 114 -4.82 -5.81 -23.63
C GLU A 114 -5.49 -4.57 -23.06
N GLN A 115 -6.83 -4.55 -23.06
CA GLN A 115 -7.61 -3.47 -22.46
C GLN A 115 -7.45 -3.43 -20.93
N THR A 116 -7.32 -4.61 -20.31
CA THR A 116 -7.12 -4.72 -18.87
C THR A 116 -5.74 -4.23 -18.45
N PHE A 117 -4.67 -4.73 -19.06
CA PHE A 117 -3.30 -4.27 -18.83
C PHE A 117 -3.18 -2.76 -19.03
N SER A 118 -3.72 -2.22 -20.13
CA SER A 118 -3.71 -0.77 -20.38
C SER A 118 -4.36 0.03 -19.24
N TYR A 119 -5.38 -0.53 -18.60
CA TYR A 119 -6.03 0.11 -17.45
C TYR A 119 -5.22 -0.03 -16.16
N LEU A 120 -4.63 -1.20 -15.92
CA LEU A 120 -3.76 -1.43 -14.77
C LEU A 120 -2.51 -0.54 -14.82
N PHE A 121 -1.93 -0.34 -15.99
CA PHE A 121 -0.82 0.59 -16.19
C PHE A 121 -1.20 2.02 -15.78
N ALA A 122 -2.38 2.49 -16.20
CA ALA A 122 -2.86 3.81 -15.83
C ALA A 122 -3.07 3.96 -14.32
N ILE A 123 -3.53 2.91 -13.62
CA ILE A 123 -3.62 2.93 -12.15
C ILE A 123 -2.22 3.03 -11.52
N ALA A 124 -1.28 2.20 -11.96
CA ALA A 124 0.07 2.16 -11.42
C ALA A 124 0.81 3.49 -11.64
N GLU A 125 0.69 4.10 -12.82
CA GLU A 125 1.28 5.40 -13.13
C GLU A 125 0.68 6.55 -12.30
N GLU A 126 -0.61 6.49 -11.97
CA GLU A 126 -1.30 7.57 -11.23
C GLU A 126 -1.14 7.46 -9.71
N SER A 127 -1.13 6.24 -9.18
CA SER A 127 -1.25 5.96 -7.74
C SER A 127 -0.05 5.20 -7.15
N GLY A 128 0.75 4.54 -7.99
CA GLY A 128 1.81 3.61 -7.57
C GLY A 128 1.34 2.21 -7.21
N VAL A 129 0.03 1.93 -7.30
CA VAL A 129 -0.55 0.61 -7.02
C VAL A 129 -0.27 -0.33 -8.19
N GLY A 130 0.62 -1.30 -7.97
CA GLY A 130 0.85 -2.42 -8.89
C GLY A 130 -0.21 -3.49 -8.77
N ALA A 131 -0.26 -4.39 -9.76
CA ALA A 131 -1.22 -5.50 -9.78
C ALA A 131 -0.52 -6.86 -9.75
N ALA A 132 -1.07 -7.81 -9.00
CA ALA A 132 -0.77 -9.23 -9.06
C ALA A 132 -1.64 -9.87 -10.15
N TYR A 133 -1.10 -10.20 -11.32
CA TYR A 133 -1.86 -10.80 -12.42
C TYR A 133 -1.69 -12.31 -12.43
N GLY A 134 -2.77 -13.05 -12.14
CA GLY A 134 -2.80 -14.51 -12.21
C GLY A 134 -3.24 -14.98 -13.59
N ILE A 135 -2.34 -15.58 -14.36
CA ILE A 135 -2.65 -16.05 -15.72
C ILE A 135 -3.13 -17.51 -15.73
N VAL A 136 -4.13 -17.81 -16.56
CA VAL A 136 -4.47 -19.20 -16.94
C VAL A 136 -3.62 -19.60 -18.13
N THR A 137 -2.51 -20.31 -17.91
CA THR A 137 -1.49 -20.46 -18.96
C THR A 137 -1.95 -21.27 -20.16
N GLY A 138 -2.75 -22.33 -19.96
CA GLY A 138 -3.28 -23.12 -21.07
C GLY A 138 -4.23 -22.32 -21.98
N ARG A 139 -4.87 -21.27 -21.45
CA ARG A 139 -5.65 -20.31 -22.25
C ARG A 139 -4.75 -19.29 -22.96
N ALA A 140 -3.70 -18.84 -22.29
CA ALA A 140 -2.72 -17.93 -22.88
C ALA A 140 -2.00 -18.55 -24.10
N ASP A 141 -1.74 -19.86 -24.08
CA ASP A 141 -1.20 -20.62 -25.21
C ASP A 141 -2.08 -20.49 -26.47
N GLU A 142 -3.40 -20.42 -26.30
CA GLU A 142 -4.35 -20.25 -27.41
C GLU A 142 -4.32 -18.83 -28.00
N ALA A 143 -4.14 -17.82 -27.14
CA ALA A 143 -4.06 -16.41 -27.52
C ALA A 143 -2.69 -16.00 -28.10
N GLY A 144 -1.64 -16.69 -27.67
CA GLY A 144 -0.24 -16.49 -28.06
C GLY A 144 0.54 -15.55 -27.13
N TRP A 145 1.57 -16.09 -26.50
CA TRP A 145 2.48 -15.39 -25.56
C TRP A 145 3.19 -14.17 -26.13
N SER A 146 3.43 -14.12 -27.44
CA SER A 146 4.04 -12.94 -28.09
C SER A 146 3.30 -11.61 -27.86
N ARG A 147 2.00 -11.67 -27.52
CA ARG A 147 1.20 -10.48 -27.17
C ARG A 147 1.14 -10.24 -25.67
N PHE A 148 1.11 -11.32 -24.88
CA PHE A 148 1.02 -11.24 -23.43
C PHE A 148 2.35 -10.82 -22.79
N ALA A 149 3.45 -11.46 -23.17
CA ALA A 149 4.76 -11.27 -22.53
C ALA A 149 5.22 -9.81 -22.47
N PRO A 150 5.09 -8.98 -23.53
CA PRO A 150 5.45 -7.55 -23.44
C PRO A 150 4.59 -6.77 -22.42
N LEU A 151 3.31 -7.11 -22.30
CA LEU A 151 2.40 -6.47 -21.34
C LEU A 151 2.71 -6.91 -19.91
N ALA A 152 3.02 -8.20 -19.74
CA ALA A 152 3.44 -8.75 -18.46
C ALA A 152 4.69 -8.03 -17.94
N LYS A 153 5.68 -7.83 -18.80
CA LYS A 153 6.93 -7.14 -18.43
C LYS A 153 6.72 -5.65 -18.17
N GLN A 154 5.86 -5.00 -18.94
CA GLN A 154 5.47 -3.62 -18.64
C GLN A 154 4.72 -3.51 -17.29
N LEU A 155 3.95 -4.53 -16.90
CA LEU A 155 3.31 -4.57 -15.57
C LEU A 155 4.36 -4.64 -14.46
N GLU A 156 5.36 -5.49 -14.63
CA GLU A 156 6.49 -5.64 -13.69
C GLU A 156 7.31 -4.35 -13.57
N GLU A 157 7.63 -3.67 -14.68
CA GLU A 157 8.30 -2.36 -14.65
C GLU A 157 7.53 -1.28 -13.86
N LEU A 158 6.21 -1.46 -13.72
CA LEU A 158 5.30 -0.58 -12.97
C LEU A 158 5.02 -1.08 -11.54
N GLY A 159 5.73 -2.12 -11.09
CA GLY A 159 5.66 -2.70 -9.73
C GLY A 159 4.48 -3.63 -9.50
N GLY A 160 3.93 -4.21 -10.57
CA GLY A 160 3.10 -5.41 -10.48
C GLY A 160 3.94 -6.69 -10.63
N GLU A 161 3.30 -7.85 -10.56
CA GLU A 161 3.97 -9.14 -10.75
C GLU A 161 3.05 -10.12 -11.47
N ILE A 162 3.65 -11.07 -12.18
CA ILE A 162 2.93 -12.15 -12.87
C ILE A 162 2.98 -13.43 -12.04
N GLY A 163 1.81 -13.96 -11.73
CA GLY A 163 1.67 -15.22 -11.02
C GLY A 163 0.80 -16.20 -11.79
N THR A 164 0.55 -17.34 -11.18
CA THR A 164 -0.30 -18.38 -11.78
C THR A 164 -1.75 -18.26 -11.29
N HIS A 165 -2.68 -18.49 -12.20
CA HIS A 165 -4.07 -18.84 -11.91
C HIS A 165 -4.36 -20.28 -12.35
N THR A 166 -3.33 -21.13 -12.28
CA THR A 166 -3.22 -22.52 -12.74
C THR A 166 -3.17 -22.69 -14.26
N HIS A 167 -2.83 -23.91 -14.73
CA HIS A 167 -2.74 -24.18 -16.15
C HIS A 167 -4.11 -24.19 -16.83
N THR A 168 -5.08 -24.92 -16.27
CA THR A 168 -6.40 -25.12 -16.89
C THR A 168 -7.56 -24.39 -16.21
N HIS A 169 -7.33 -23.73 -15.07
CA HIS A 169 -8.36 -23.11 -14.20
C HIS A 169 -9.22 -24.13 -13.40
N ASP A 170 -8.91 -25.43 -13.46
CA ASP A 170 -9.76 -26.51 -12.92
C ASP A 170 -9.27 -27.09 -11.56
N ILE A 171 -8.88 -26.26 -10.59
CA ILE A 171 -8.63 -26.72 -9.20
C ILE A 171 -9.85 -26.43 -8.30
N TYR A 172 -10.84 -27.32 -8.29
CA TYR A 172 -12.02 -27.21 -7.41
C TYR A 172 -12.45 -28.56 -6.79
N GLY A 173 -12.87 -28.54 -5.51
CA GLY A 173 -13.47 -29.70 -4.84
C GLY A 173 -12.46 -30.68 -4.24
N VAL A 174 -12.84 -31.96 -4.11
CA VAL A 174 -11.93 -33.03 -3.66
C VAL A 174 -11.05 -33.42 -4.85
N ILE A 175 -9.85 -32.85 -4.88
CA ILE A 175 -8.84 -33.10 -5.92
C ILE A 175 -7.64 -33.79 -5.28
N ASP A 176 -7.02 -34.67 -6.06
CA ASP A 176 -5.81 -35.42 -5.72
C ASP A 176 -4.58 -34.50 -5.77
N ASP A 177 -3.66 -34.64 -4.82
CA ASP A 177 -2.43 -33.83 -4.75
C ASP A 177 -1.61 -33.95 -6.04
N ASP A 178 -1.60 -35.11 -6.72
CA ASP A 178 -0.91 -35.29 -8.01
C ASP A 178 -1.48 -34.39 -9.11
N ILE A 179 -2.80 -34.12 -9.07
CA ILE A 179 -3.46 -33.23 -10.03
C ILE A 179 -3.09 -31.79 -9.72
N VAL A 180 -3.13 -31.38 -8.45
CA VAL A 180 -2.72 -30.04 -8.02
C VAL A 180 -1.28 -29.78 -8.42
N ALA A 181 -0.37 -30.69 -8.07
CA ALA A 181 1.05 -30.60 -8.41
C ALA A 181 1.26 -30.41 -9.92
N ARG A 182 0.58 -31.20 -10.75
CA ARG A 182 0.67 -31.08 -12.21
C ARG A 182 0.15 -29.74 -12.73
N GLU A 183 -1.03 -29.29 -12.28
CA GLU A 183 -1.61 -28.01 -12.72
C GLU A 183 -0.71 -26.82 -12.37
N LEU A 184 -0.07 -26.86 -11.20
CA LEU A 184 0.86 -25.81 -10.75
C LEU A 184 2.18 -25.89 -11.51
N ASP A 185 2.79 -27.07 -11.62
CA ASP A 185 4.06 -27.27 -12.32
C ASP A 185 3.98 -26.93 -13.81
N GLU A 186 2.89 -27.31 -14.48
CA GLU A 186 2.67 -26.97 -15.89
C GLU A 186 2.51 -25.45 -16.06
N SER A 187 1.81 -24.80 -15.13
CA SER A 187 1.66 -23.34 -15.17
C SER A 187 2.98 -22.61 -14.94
N ILE A 188 3.79 -23.03 -13.97
CA ILE A 188 5.11 -22.42 -13.70
C ILE A 188 5.98 -22.54 -14.94
N ARG A 189 6.09 -23.76 -15.50
CA ARG A 189 6.90 -24.01 -16.69
C ARG A 189 6.46 -23.16 -17.89
N ALA A 190 5.16 -23.00 -18.09
CA ALA A 190 4.65 -22.18 -19.19
C ALA A 190 5.05 -20.70 -19.03
N ILE A 191 4.82 -20.11 -17.85
CA ILE A 191 5.21 -18.71 -17.58
C ILE A 191 6.71 -18.50 -17.83
N ASP A 192 7.55 -19.33 -17.20
CA ASP A 192 9.00 -19.18 -17.31
C ASP A 192 9.48 -19.37 -18.75
N HIS A 193 9.07 -20.48 -19.39
CA HIS A 193 9.50 -20.81 -20.75
C HIS A 193 9.07 -19.76 -21.77
N ASP A 194 7.82 -19.29 -21.69
CA ASP A 194 7.26 -18.43 -22.72
C ASP A 194 7.68 -16.96 -22.57
N LEU A 195 7.97 -16.49 -21.35
CA LEU A 195 8.65 -15.21 -21.14
C LEU A 195 10.07 -15.24 -21.70
N GLU A 196 10.84 -16.29 -21.41
CA GLU A 196 12.20 -16.48 -21.97
C GLU A 196 12.17 -16.59 -23.51
N ALA A 197 11.24 -17.35 -24.07
CA ALA A 197 11.08 -17.51 -25.51
C ALA A 197 10.69 -16.19 -26.21
N ALA A 198 10.01 -15.29 -25.50
CA ALA A 198 9.71 -13.93 -25.96
C ALA A 198 10.90 -12.95 -25.80
N GLY A 199 12.00 -13.39 -25.17
CA GLY A 199 13.22 -12.60 -25.00
C GLY A 199 13.28 -11.78 -23.72
N TYR A 200 12.50 -12.15 -22.70
CA TYR A 200 12.48 -11.51 -21.39
C TYR A 200 13.01 -12.45 -20.31
N ASP A 201 13.66 -11.91 -19.28
CA ASP A 201 14.15 -12.71 -18.16
C ASP A 201 12.97 -13.22 -17.33
N ALA A 202 12.96 -14.52 -17.01
CA ALA A 202 12.02 -15.13 -16.08
C ALA A 202 12.61 -15.14 -14.67
N GLU A 203 11.94 -14.49 -13.72
CA GLU A 203 12.39 -14.37 -12.33
C GLU A 203 11.71 -15.41 -11.41
N GLY A 204 10.98 -16.35 -12.01
CA GLY A 204 10.13 -17.31 -11.33
C GLY A 204 8.70 -16.81 -11.12
N VAL A 205 7.86 -17.66 -10.54
CA VAL A 205 6.44 -17.37 -10.30
C VAL A 205 6.20 -17.18 -8.80
N PRO A 206 6.01 -15.94 -8.31
CA PRO A 206 6.02 -15.64 -6.87
C PRO A 206 4.73 -15.97 -6.14
N PHE A 207 3.61 -16.14 -6.86
CA PHE A 207 2.32 -16.39 -6.20
C PHE A 207 1.35 -17.23 -7.04
N LEU A 208 0.39 -17.81 -6.32
CA LEU A 208 -0.82 -18.39 -6.87
C LEU A 208 -2.02 -17.52 -6.50
N ILE A 209 -2.84 -17.16 -7.50
CA ILE A 209 -4.20 -16.67 -7.27
C ILE A 209 -5.14 -17.86 -7.46
N ASN A 210 -6.00 -18.09 -6.47
CA ASN A 210 -6.93 -19.21 -6.46
C ASN A 210 -7.86 -19.20 -7.70
N PRO A 211 -7.89 -20.27 -8.53
CA PRO A 211 -8.67 -20.32 -9.78
C PRO A 211 -10.18 -20.48 -9.61
N ASN A 212 -10.65 -21.04 -8.49
CA ASN A 212 -12.07 -21.35 -8.34
C ASN A 212 -12.41 -21.77 -6.91
N GLY A 213 -13.41 -21.12 -6.30
CA GLY A 213 -13.99 -21.57 -5.04
C GLY A 213 -12.96 -21.78 -3.92
N MET A 214 -13.19 -22.69 -3.00
CA MET A 214 -12.21 -23.02 -1.95
C MET A 214 -11.34 -24.20 -2.40
N ILE A 215 -10.02 -23.97 -2.54
CA ILE A 215 -9.04 -25.06 -2.61
C ILE A 215 -9.02 -25.76 -1.24
N PRO A 216 -9.20 -27.10 -1.18
CA PRO A 216 -9.20 -27.82 0.09
C PRO A 216 -7.86 -27.61 0.82
N MET A 217 -7.91 -27.45 2.14
CA MET A 217 -6.70 -27.27 2.96
C MET A 217 -5.67 -28.40 2.79
N THR A 218 -6.11 -29.60 2.41
CA THR A 218 -5.21 -30.72 2.14
C THR A 218 -4.24 -30.45 1.00
N ALA A 219 -4.65 -29.64 0.00
CA ALA A 219 -3.81 -29.27 -1.14
C ALA A 219 -2.86 -28.10 -0.84
N HIS A 220 -2.94 -27.45 0.33
CA HIS A 220 -2.12 -26.28 0.64
C HIS A 220 -0.63 -26.63 0.76
N GLY A 221 -0.28 -27.88 1.07
CA GLY A 221 1.11 -28.33 1.08
C GLY A 221 1.78 -28.27 -0.30
N GLU A 222 1.05 -28.59 -1.37
CA GLU A 222 1.54 -28.47 -2.75
C GLU A 222 1.69 -27.00 -3.19
N ILE A 223 0.86 -26.11 -2.64
CA ILE A 223 0.95 -24.67 -2.91
C ILE A 223 2.15 -24.08 -2.19
N SER A 224 2.25 -24.33 -0.87
CA SER A 224 3.33 -23.75 -0.05
C SER A 224 4.71 -24.18 -0.51
N SER A 225 4.86 -25.41 -1.02
CA SER A 225 6.14 -25.92 -1.53
C SER A 225 6.61 -25.27 -2.83
N ARG A 226 5.78 -24.43 -3.47
CA ARG A 226 6.05 -23.80 -4.77
C ARG A 226 6.00 -22.28 -4.71
N PHE A 227 5.14 -21.74 -3.85
CA PHE A 227 4.86 -20.30 -3.81
C PHE A 227 5.01 -19.76 -2.40
N PRO A 228 5.73 -18.64 -2.20
CA PRO A 228 5.74 -17.92 -0.93
C PRO A 228 4.38 -17.28 -0.63
N LEU A 229 3.56 -17.02 -1.65
CA LEU A 229 2.29 -16.31 -1.52
C LEU A 229 1.11 -17.03 -2.18
N PHE A 230 0.01 -17.15 -1.45
CA PHE A 230 -1.28 -17.60 -1.95
C PHE A 230 -2.37 -16.56 -1.71
N LEU A 231 -2.91 -16.04 -2.80
CA LEU A 231 -4.03 -15.10 -2.82
C LEU A 231 -5.32 -15.89 -3.04
N THR A 232 -6.19 -15.96 -2.03
CA THR A 232 -7.36 -16.85 -2.04
C THR A 232 -8.68 -16.14 -1.80
N HIS A 233 -9.77 -16.69 -2.36
CA HIS A 233 -11.14 -16.20 -2.17
C HIS A 233 -11.65 -16.27 -0.71
N GLY A 234 -11.00 -17.09 0.13
CA GLY A 234 -11.24 -17.11 1.57
C GLY A 234 -12.71 -17.17 2.02
N ILE A 235 -12.99 -16.38 3.05
CA ILE A 235 -14.34 -15.99 3.46
C ILE A 235 -14.55 -14.59 2.87
N SER A 236 -14.89 -14.48 1.58
CA SER A 236 -15.25 -13.19 0.99
C SER A 236 -16.29 -12.51 1.89
N ALA A 237 -15.95 -11.33 2.39
CA ALA A 237 -16.78 -10.60 3.33
C ALA A 237 -17.06 -9.20 2.78
N SER A 238 -18.33 -8.92 2.49
CA SER A 238 -18.82 -7.56 2.22
C SER A 238 -18.82 -6.64 3.44
N VAL A 239 -18.36 -7.12 4.60
CA VAL A 239 -18.21 -6.32 5.81
C VAL A 239 -16.76 -5.83 5.85
N PRO A 240 -16.49 -4.57 6.24
CA PRO A 240 -15.14 -4.06 6.44
C PRO A 240 -14.51 -4.70 7.69
N VAL A 241 -14.26 -6.00 7.67
CA VAL A 241 -13.48 -6.62 8.72
C VAL A 241 -12.05 -6.66 8.21
N ALA A 242 -11.15 -5.92 8.85
CA ALA A 242 -9.73 -5.83 8.55
C ALA A 242 -8.96 -7.16 8.75
N TYR A 243 -9.37 -8.19 8.02
CA TYR A 243 -8.67 -9.45 7.86
C TYR A 243 -8.47 -9.69 6.36
N GLY A 244 -7.55 -8.93 5.76
CA GLY A 244 -6.96 -9.29 4.47
C GLY A 244 -5.87 -10.35 4.60
N VAL A 245 -5.39 -10.65 5.82
CA VAL A 245 -4.25 -11.53 6.04
C VAL A 245 -4.64 -12.69 6.94
N SER A 246 -4.43 -13.92 6.47
CA SER A 246 -4.37 -15.10 7.33
C SER A 246 -3.08 -15.83 7.06
N THR A 247 -2.11 -15.72 7.95
CA THR A 247 -0.94 -16.59 7.85
C THR A 247 -1.38 -18.01 8.22
N TRP A 248 -1.49 -18.89 7.22
CA TRP A 248 -1.71 -20.31 7.42
C TRP A 248 -0.37 -21.03 7.34
N PHE A 249 0.06 -21.61 8.45
CA PHE A 249 1.27 -22.40 8.49
C PHE A 249 0.92 -23.84 8.14
N ALA A 250 1.32 -24.29 6.96
CA ALA A 250 1.50 -25.71 6.73
C ALA A 250 2.66 -26.16 7.63
N GLU A 251 2.47 -27.20 8.45
CA GLU A 251 3.48 -27.69 9.41
C GLU A 251 4.84 -28.03 8.77
N SER A 252 4.85 -28.27 7.45
CA SER A 252 6.03 -28.63 6.67
C SER A 252 6.75 -27.47 5.99
N ASP A 253 6.15 -26.27 5.88
CA ASP A 253 6.71 -25.17 5.10
C ASP A 253 6.45 -23.77 5.74
N PRO A 254 7.39 -23.24 6.52
CA PRO A 254 7.18 -22.04 7.34
C PRO A 254 7.13 -20.67 6.63
N PRO A 255 7.52 -20.44 5.35
CA PRO A 255 7.43 -19.13 4.72
C PRO A 255 6.13 -18.90 3.91
N PHE A 256 5.04 -19.64 4.18
CA PHE A 256 3.81 -19.53 3.39
C PHE A 256 2.87 -18.43 3.89
N ALA A 257 2.66 -17.39 3.08
CA ALA A 257 1.69 -16.33 3.32
C ALA A 257 0.38 -16.60 2.57
N VAL A 258 -0.76 -16.46 3.27
CA VAL A 258 -2.09 -16.53 2.63
C VAL A 258 -2.85 -15.23 2.87
N ILE A 259 -3.39 -14.67 1.80
CA ILE A 259 -4.10 -13.38 1.82
C ILE A 259 -5.49 -13.61 1.26
N TYR A 260 -6.49 -13.09 1.97
CA TYR A 260 -7.89 -13.14 1.58
C TYR A 260 -8.28 -11.87 0.86
N ASP A 261 -9.20 -11.97 -0.11
CA ASP A 261 -9.84 -10.80 -0.71
C ASP A 261 -10.59 -10.00 0.35
N SER A 262 -10.39 -8.71 0.29
CA SER A 262 -11.13 -7.71 1.03
C SER A 262 -11.11 -6.40 0.23
N PRO A 263 -12.23 -5.96 -0.36
CA PRO A 263 -13.61 -6.47 -0.20
C PRO A 263 -13.92 -7.65 -1.14
N GLU A 264 -15.21 -8.01 -1.24
CA GLU A 264 -15.66 -9.05 -2.17
C GLU A 264 -15.29 -8.74 -3.62
N PRO A 265 -15.07 -9.77 -4.46
CA PRO A 265 -14.64 -9.60 -5.84
C PRO A 265 -15.67 -8.87 -6.70
N ASP A 266 -15.18 -8.24 -7.77
CA ASP A 266 -16.02 -7.68 -8.84
C ASP A 266 -17.04 -8.70 -9.39
N PHE A 267 -16.74 -10.00 -9.35
CA PHE A 267 -17.69 -11.05 -9.73
C PHE A 267 -18.99 -11.03 -8.90
N GLN A 268 -18.90 -10.84 -7.59
CA GLN A 268 -20.05 -10.82 -6.70
C GLN A 268 -20.92 -9.60 -6.99
N TRP A 269 -20.31 -8.43 -7.19
CA TRP A 269 -21.01 -7.20 -7.53
C TRP A 269 -21.61 -7.24 -8.93
N LEU A 270 -20.85 -7.75 -9.89
CA LEU A 270 -21.09 -7.61 -11.32
C LEU A 270 -21.62 -8.86 -12.00
N TYR A 271 -21.76 -10.02 -11.34
CA TYR A 271 -22.25 -11.25 -12.00
C TYR A 271 -23.10 -12.16 -11.10
N ALA A 272 -22.93 -12.14 -9.77
CA ALA A 272 -23.76 -12.93 -8.85
C ALA A 272 -25.24 -12.48 -8.89
N ARG A 273 -26.17 -13.46 -8.85
CA ARG A 273 -27.62 -13.18 -9.02
C ARG A 273 -28.28 -12.71 -7.73
N GLU A 274 -27.70 -13.07 -6.60
CA GLU A 274 -28.15 -12.71 -5.27
C GLU A 274 -27.89 -11.23 -4.95
N TRP A 275 -27.03 -10.58 -5.74
CA TRP A 275 -26.60 -9.19 -5.58
C TRP A 275 -27.16 -8.39 -6.76
N SER A 276 -27.80 -7.26 -6.48
CA SER A 276 -28.50 -6.47 -7.51
C SER A 276 -28.09 -5.01 -7.45
N TYR A 277 -26.83 -4.78 -7.83
CA TYR A 277 -26.20 -3.46 -7.91
C TYR A 277 -25.89 -3.10 -9.36
N THR A 278 -25.99 -1.81 -9.69
CA THR A 278 -25.30 -1.26 -10.86
C THR A 278 -23.79 -1.16 -10.59
N ALA A 279 -22.98 -0.99 -11.63
CA ALA A 279 -21.53 -0.85 -11.46
C ALA A 279 -21.17 0.40 -10.64
N ALA A 280 -21.93 1.49 -10.78
CA ALA A 280 -21.73 2.70 -9.99
C ALA A 280 -22.10 2.49 -8.51
N GLU A 281 -23.23 1.83 -8.22
CA GLU A 281 -23.63 1.49 -6.84
C GLU A 281 -22.59 0.58 -6.17
N ALA A 282 -22.03 -0.39 -6.91
CA ALA A 282 -20.95 -1.24 -6.41
C ALA A 282 -19.67 -0.42 -6.13
N GLY A 283 -19.30 0.50 -7.04
CA GLY A 283 -18.15 1.39 -6.85
C GLY A 283 -18.28 2.28 -5.62
N GLU A 284 -19.47 2.82 -5.37
CA GLU A 284 -19.75 3.60 -4.15
C GLU A 284 -19.57 2.76 -2.87
N ILE A 285 -19.98 1.49 -2.90
CA ILE A 285 -19.83 0.57 -1.77
C ILE A 285 -18.34 0.24 -1.55
N GLU A 286 -17.61 -0.16 -2.58
CA GLU A 286 -16.18 -0.47 -2.44
C GLU A 286 -15.36 0.76 -2.02
N SER A 287 -15.67 1.95 -2.55
CA SER A 287 -15.08 3.22 -2.09
C SER A 287 -15.37 3.48 -0.61
N ALA A 288 -16.59 3.23 -0.14
CA ALA A 288 -16.92 3.37 1.28
C ALA A 288 -16.12 2.39 2.16
N ILE A 289 -15.94 1.14 1.71
CA ILE A 289 -15.10 0.15 2.42
C ILE A 289 -13.63 0.61 2.43
N PHE A 290 -13.11 1.05 1.28
CA PHE A 290 -11.74 1.56 1.18
C PHE A 290 -11.50 2.74 2.14
N ARG A 291 -12.40 3.72 2.14
CA ARG A 291 -12.35 4.89 3.03
C ARG A 291 -12.43 4.50 4.50
N HIS A 292 -13.14 3.43 4.83
CA HIS A 292 -13.16 2.90 6.19
C HIS A 292 -11.79 2.31 6.57
N TYR A 293 -11.12 1.58 5.67
CA TYR A 293 -9.78 1.03 5.92
C TYR A 293 -8.75 2.14 6.14
N THR A 294 -8.81 3.20 5.34
CA THR A 294 -7.86 4.30 5.41
C THR A 294 -8.17 5.32 6.51
N ASN A 295 -9.43 5.74 6.66
CA ASN A 295 -9.76 6.86 7.55
C ASN A 295 -10.25 6.45 8.94
N GLU A 296 -10.84 5.26 9.08
CA GLU A 296 -11.40 4.80 10.35
C GLU A 296 -10.49 3.78 11.04
N ILE A 297 -9.99 2.79 10.30
CA ILE A 297 -9.03 1.81 10.86
C ILE A 297 -7.62 2.39 10.89
N GLY A 298 -7.08 2.81 9.74
CA GLY A 298 -5.83 3.57 9.63
C GLY A 298 -4.62 2.91 10.29
N ARG A 299 -4.54 1.57 10.31
CA ARG A 299 -3.56 0.77 11.07
C ARG A 299 -2.69 -0.11 10.16
N GLY A 300 -2.41 0.37 8.95
CA GLY A 300 -1.60 -0.34 7.97
C GLY A 300 -2.21 -1.66 7.54
N VAL A 301 -3.55 -1.73 7.48
CA VAL A 301 -4.29 -2.94 7.11
C VAL A 301 -4.22 -3.17 5.60
N LEU A 302 -4.14 -4.43 5.18
CA LEU A 302 -4.09 -4.79 3.77
C LEU A 302 -5.49 -4.82 3.16
N PHE A 303 -5.66 -4.06 2.08
CA PHE A 303 -6.81 -4.02 1.19
C PHE A 303 -6.44 -4.75 -0.11
N ASP A 304 -6.68 -6.07 -0.13
CA ASP A 304 -6.40 -6.96 -1.25
C ASP A 304 -7.67 -7.17 -2.07
N MET A 305 -7.80 -6.47 -3.19
CA MET A 305 -9.03 -6.52 -4.00
C MET A 305 -8.91 -7.46 -5.19
N MET A 306 -9.97 -8.22 -5.43
CA MET A 306 -10.03 -9.19 -6.52
C MET A 306 -10.88 -8.69 -7.67
N TRP A 307 -10.26 -8.56 -8.83
CA TRP A 307 -10.92 -8.18 -10.07
C TRP A 307 -10.68 -9.24 -11.14
N HIS A 308 -11.53 -9.25 -12.17
CA HIS A 308 -11.31 -10.10 -13.34
C HIS A 308 -11.07 -9.27 -14.61
N ASP A 309 -10.26 -9.81 -15.52
CA ASP A 309 -10.00 -9.19 -16.83
C ASP A 309 -11.29 -8.90 -17.62
N TYR A 310 -12.25 -9.82 -17.63
CA TYR A 310 -13.56 -9.64 -18.27
C TYR A 310 -14.46 -8.62 -17.56
N GLY A 311 -14.24 -8.41 -16.26
CA GLY A 311 -14.88 -7.35 -15.49
C GLY A 311 -14.49 -5.98 -16.05
N ILE A 312 -13.18 -5.75 -16.16
CA ILE A 312 -12.56 -4.51 -16.61
C ILE A 312 -12.78 -4.26 -18.10
N ALA A 313 -12.57 -5.28 -18.95
CA ALA A 313 -12.82 -5.20 -20.38
C ALA A 313 -14.31 -5.01 -20.72
N SER A 314 -15.21 -5.31 -19.76
CA SER A 314 -16.66 -5.26 -19.95
C SER A 314 -17.13 -6.17 -21.11
N SER A 315 -16.38 -7.23 -21.43
CA SER A 315 -16.71 -8.20 -22.48
C SER A 315 -17.89 -9.12 -22.12
N GLY A 316 -18.34 -9.03 -20.86
CA GLY A 316 -19.47 -9.77 -20.31
C GLY A 316 -19.05 -11.19 -19.95
N TYR A 317 -19.32 -11.59 -18.71
CA TYR A 317 -19.19 -12.98 -18.29
C TYR A 317 -20.27 -13.83 -18.98
N ASP A 318 -19.87 -14.79 -19.81
CA ASP A 318 -20.81 -15.69 -20.46
C ASP A 318 -21.39 -16.70 -19.46
N GLN A 319 -22.59 -16.41 -18.94
CA GLN A 319 -23.35 -17.35 -18.10
C GLN A 319 -23.88 -18.59 -18.87
N SER A 320 -23.45 -18.84 -20.11
CA SER A 320 -23.91 -19.97 -20.96
C SER A 320 -23.58 -21.36 -20.42
N ARG A 321 -22.94 -21.48 -19.25
CA ARG A 321 -23.05 -22.67 -18.40
C ARG A 321 -24.12 -22.46 -17.31
N PRO A 322 -25.43 -22.47 -17.63
CA PRO A 322 -26.44 -22.45 -16.60
C PRO A 322 -26.36 -23.79 -15.87
N ARG A 323 -25.83 -23.80 -14.65
CA ARG A 323 -26.37 -24.73 -13.64
C ARG A 323 -27.78 -24.26 -13.34
N PHE A 324 -28.72 -24.53 -14.24
CA PHE A 324 -30.14 -24.21 -14.06
C PHE A 324 -30.59 -24.80 -12.73
N ARG A 325 -30.81 -23.95 -11.72
CA ARG A 325 -31.44 -24.36 -10.47
C ARG A 325 -32.88 -23.88 -10.50
N TRP A 326 -33.82 -24.75 -10.13
CA TRP A 326 -35.25 -24.40 -10.02
C TRP A 326 -35.51 -23.15 -9.15
N ALA A 327 -34.60 -22.84 -8.22
CA ALA A 327 -34.62 -21.62 -7.40
C ALA A 327 -34.44 -20.31 -8.20
N ASP A 328 -33.88 -20.36 -9.42
CA ASP A 328 -33.58 -19.17 -10.23
C ASP A 328 -34.83 -18.55 -10.88
N LEU A 329 -35.94 -19.28 -10.98
CA LEU A 329 -37.23 -18.78 -11.48
C LEU A 329 -37.88 -17.74 -10.57
N PHE A 330 -37.47 -17.68 -9.30
CA PHE A 330 -38.06 -16.81 -8.28
C PHE A 330 -37.13 -15.65 -7.87
N LYS A 331 -35.94 -15.54 -8.46
CA LYS A 331 -34.99 -14.47 -8.15
C LYS A 331 -35.27 -13.23 -9.02
N PRO A 332 -35.19 -12.00 -8.47
CA PRO A 332 -35.36 -10.78 -9.25
C PRO A 332 -34.34 -10.71 -10.40
N ALA A 333 -34.74 -10.12 -11.53
CA ALA A 333 -33.79 -9.81 -12.59
C ALA A 333 -32.73 -8.83 -12.08
N ARG A 334 -31.47 -9.14 -12.35
CA ARG A 334 -30.35 -8.29 -11.93
C ARG A 334 -30.38 -6.93 -12.64
N LYS A 335 -30.00 -5.87 -11.93
CA LYS A 335 -29.67 -4.57 -12.54
C LYS A 335 -28.51 -4.77 -13.53
N LYS A 336 -28.70 -4.35 -14.79
CA LYS A 336 -27.66 -4.37 -15.82
C LYS A 336 -27.05 -2.97 -15.95
N SER A 337 -25.74 -2.91 -16.09
CA SER A 337 -25.00 -1.69 -16.42
C SER A 337 -24.64 -1.69 -17.91
N ALA A 338 -24.55 -0.51 -18.52
CA ALA A 338 -24.04 -0.39 -19.89
C ALA A 338 -22.51 -0.58 -19.98
N SER A 339 -21.81 -0.36 -18.86
CA SER A 339 -20.38 -0.56 -18.69
C SER A 339 -20.11 -0.92 -17.23
N ASN A 340 -19.06 -1.71 -16.99
CA ASN A 340 -18.59 -2.03 -15.63
C ASN A 340 -17.55 -1.03 -15.11
N ARG A 341 -17.01 -0.17 -15.98
CA ARG A 341 -15.97 0.83 -15.66
C ARG A 341 -16.23 1.67 -14.41
N PRO A 342 -17.46 2.14 -14.12
CA PRO A 342 -17.72 2.95 -12.94
C PRO A 342 -17.32 2.31 -11.60
N LEU A 343 -17.31 0.98 -11.49
CA LEU A 343 -16.80 0.27 -10.31
C LEU A 343 -15.30 0.57 -10.11
N PHE A 344 -14.52 0.26 -11.14
CA PHE A 344 -13.07 0.37 -11.14
C PHE A 344 -12.57 1.82 -11.11
N ASP A 345 -13.24 2.73 -11.84
CA ASP A 345 -12.83 4.13 -11.94
C ASP A 345 -12.99 4.86 -10.60
N MET A 346 -13.96 4.45 -9.78
CA MET A 346 -14.16 5.00 -8.43
C MET A 346 -12.94 4.73 -7.55
N LEU A 347 -12.51 3.46 -7.47
CA LEU A 347 -11.36 3.07 -6.64
C LEU A 347 -10.04 3.61 -7.18
N ARG A 348 -9.86 3.66 -8.50
CA ARG A 348 -8.72 4.34 -9.12
C ARG A 348 -8.58 5.78 -8.62
N GLY A 349 -9.70 6.52 -8.55
CA GLY A 349 -9.74 7.87 -7.98
C GLY A 349 -9.30 7.90 -6.53
N GLU A 350 -9.82 7.00 -5.69
CA GLU A 350 -9.43 6.90 -4.27
C GLU A 350 -7.93 6.62 -4.10
N PHE A 351 -7.36 5.71 -4.89
CA PHE A 351 -5.95 5.33 -4.81
C PHE A 351 -5.01 6.50 -5.14
N ALA A 352 -5.38 7.32 -6.12
CA ALA A 352 -4.59 8.47 -6.54
C ALA A 352 -4.48 9.56 -5.44
N GLU A 353 -5.47 9.63 -4.54
CA GLU A 353 -5.56 10.65 -3.49
C GLU A 353 -5.10 10.17 -2.11
N ALA A 354 -5.36 8.91 -1.77
CA ALA A 354 -5.10 8.38 -0.43
C ALA A 354 -3.61 8.13 -0.16
N SER A 355 -3.19 8.29 1.10
CA SER A 355 -1.87 7.91 1.61
C SER A 355 -1.80 6.40 1.88
N ILE A 356 -1.73 5.62 0.81
CA ILE A 356 -1.66 4.15 0.86
C ILE A 356 -0.25 3.62 0.60
N TYR A 357 0.07 2.48 1.19
CA TYR A 357 1.26 1.70 0.85
C TYR A 357 0.95 0.77 -0.32
N CYS A 358 1.88 0.65 -1.26
CA CYS A 358 1.68 -0.08 -2.52
C CYS A 358 2.76 -1.18 -2.64
N PRO A 359 2.66 -2.25 -1.83
CA PRO A 359 3.67 -3.32 -1.85
C PRO A 359 3.66 -4.05 -3.20
N GLU A 360 4.82 -4.53 -3.62
CA GLU A 360 4.91 -5.63 -4.58
C GLU A 360 4.34 -6.92 -3.92
N PRO A 361 3.70 -7.85 -4.66
CA PRO A 361 3.13 -9.06 -4.05
C PRO A 361 4.15 -9.89 -3.27
N LEU A 362 5.34 -10.14 -3.81
CA LEU A 362 6.38 -10.89 -3.09
C LEU A 362 6.86 -10.13 -1.85
N GLU A 363 6.98 -8.80 -1.92
CA GLU A 363 7.28 -7.95 -0.77
C GLU A 363 6.22 -8.10 0.35
N ALA A 364 4.94 -8.19 -0.03
CA ALA A 364 3.86 -8.41 0.93
C ALA A 364 4.02 -9.76 1.66
N ALA A 365 4.38 -10.83 0.95
CA ALA A 365 4.62 -12.14 1.54
C ALA A 365 5.76 -12.11 2.57
N GLU A 366 6.88 -11.48 2.21
CA GLU A 366 8.05 -11.40 3.09
C GLU A 366 7.82 -10.51 4.31
N LYS A 367 7.06 -9.41 4.17
CA LYS A 367 6.62 -8.61 5.32
C LYS A 367 5.82 -9.43 6.32
N LEU A 368 4.88 -10.23 5.83
CA LEU A 368 4.07 -11.12 6.68
C LEU A 368 4.93 -12.16 7.37
N ARG A 369 5.92 -12.70 6.67
CA ARG A 369 6.90 -13.63 7.23
C ARG A 369 7.73 -13.00 8.33
N ILE A 370 8.19 -11.74 8.18
CA ILE A 370 8.86 -11.00 9.25
C ILE A 370 7.92 -10.80 10.44
N MET A 371 6.68 -10.36 10.19
CA MET A 371 5.70 -10.07 11.24
C MET A 371 5.35 -11.30 12.08
N GLN A 372 5.40 -12.49 11.49
CA GLN A 372 5.20 -13.73 12.22
C GLN A 372 6.50 -14.25 12.86
N GLY A 373 7.61 -14.22 12.13
CA GLY A 373 8.84 -14.88 12.54
C GLY A 373 9.69 -14.09 13.54
N ALA A 374 9.49 -12.78 13.65
CA ALA A 374 10.29 -11.94 14.53
C ALA A 374 9.75 -11.92 15.97
N ASP A 375 10.65 -12.03 16.93
CA ASP A 375 10.32 -11.84 18.34
C ASP A 375 10.42 -10.35 18.71
N TYR A 376 9.46 -9.88 19.49
CA TYR A 376 9.41 -8.49 19.93
C TYR A 376 9.46 -8.36 21.44
N MET A 377 10.25 -7.40 21.92
CA MET A 377 10.24 -6.98 23.31
C MET A 377 10.23 -5.47 23.41
N TRP A 378 9.60 -4.93 24.44
CA TRP A 378 9.67 -3.51 24.69
C TRP A 378 9.68 -3.15 26.16
N SER A 379 10.21 -1.97 26.45
CA SER A 379 10.29 -1.41 27.79
C SER A 379 10.13 0.10 27.75
N ARG A 380 9.89 0.69 28.93
CA ARG A 380 9.94 2.15 29.12
C ARG A 380 11.19 2.49 29.93
N GLU A 381 12.00 3.39 29.37
CA GLU A 381 13.22 3.89 30.00
C GLU A 381 13.07 5.41 30.18
N GLY A 382 12.56 5.84 31.34
CA GLY A 382 12.25 7.24 31.61
C GLY A 382 11.12 7.75 30.70
N SER A 383 11.41 8.75 29.86
CA SER A 383 10.46 9.31 28.86
C SER A 383 10.58 8.65 27.48
N ALA A 384 11.41 7.61 27.35
CA ALA A 384 11.61 6.88 26.10
C ALA A 384 10.89 5.54 26.13
N LEU A 385 10.34 5.16 24.98
CA LEU A 385 9.91 3.80 24.70
C LEU A 385 11.01 3.11 23.90
N VAL A 386 11.38 1.90 24.31
CA VAL A 386 12.41 1.09 23.69
C VAL A 386 11.75 -0.17 23.17
N PHE A 387 11.80 -0.38 21.86
CA PHE A 387 11.30 -1.56 21.18
C PHE A 387 12.49 -2.31 20.59
N THR A 388 12.51 -3.62 20.74
CA THR A 388 13.57 -4.49 20.22
C THR A 388 12.92 -5.58 19.37
N ILE A 389 13.45 -5.77 18.17
CA ILE A 389 13.04 -6.78 17.21
C ILE A 389 14.21 -7.76 17.05
N ASP A 390 13.96 -9.05 17.24
CA ASP A 390 14.90 -10.10 16.91
C ASP A 390 14.62 -10.64 15.50
N LEU A 391 15.57 -10.44 14.59
CA LEU A 391 15.53 -10.86 13.19
C LEU A 391 16.63 -11.90 12.88
N THR A 392 17.16 -12.59 13.90
CA THR A 392 18.27 -13.55 13.72
C THR A 392 17.91 -14.70 12.78
N GLY A 393 16.63 -15.04 12.66
CA GLY A 393 16.13 -16.11 11.77
C GLY A 393 15.67 -15.67 10.38
N SER A 394 15.73 -14.38 10.06
CA SER A 394 15.24 -13.83 8.79
C SER A 394 16.33 -13.86 7.72
N ASP A 395 15.96 -14.18 6.47
CA ASP A 395 16.88 -14.12 5.33
C ASP A 395 17.07 -12.68 4.82
N GLU A 396 18.10 -12.46 3.99
CA GLU A 396 18.50 -11.13 3.50
C GLU A 396 17.40 -10.43 2.70
N PHE A 397 16.63 -11.18 1.91
CA PHE A 397 15.57 -10.62 1.09
C PHE A 397 14.37 -10.20 1.95
N ALA A 398 13.98 -11.02 2.92
CA ALA A 398 12.98 -10.65 3.92
C ALA A 398 13.39 -9.37 4.66
N LEU A 399 14.63 -9.30 5.12
CA LEU A 399 15.19 -8.14 5.81
C LEU A 399 15.13 -6.84 4.98
N ALA A 400 15.35 -6.92 3.66
CA ALA A 400 15.15 -5.80 2.74
C ALA A 400 13.68 -5.37 2.68
N CYS A 401 12.75 -6.34 2.66
CA CYS A 401 11.30 -6.10 2.68
C CYS A 401 10.77 -5.54 4.01
N ALA A 402 11.57 -5.51 5.07
CA ALA A 402 11.19 -4.85 6.33
C ALA A 402 10.98 -3.33 6.17
N GLY A 403 11.60 -2.72 5.16
CA GLY A 403 11.43 -1.31 4.85
C GLY A 403 9.97 -0.96 4.61
N GLY A 404 9.45 0.05 5.31
CA GLY A 404 8.07 0.53 5.17
C GLY A 404 7.09 -0.12 6.15
N LEU A 405 7.52 -1.14 6.92
CA LEU A 405 6.78 -1.60 8.10
C LEU A 405 6.54 -0.43 9.06
N GLY A 406 5.38 -0.41 9.70
CA GLY A 406 5.00 0.61 10.67
C GLY A 406 5.25 0.14 12.10
N LEU A 407 5.88 0.96 12.93
CA LEU A 407 5.85 0.79 14.38
C LEU A 407 4.93 1.86 14.97
N ARG A 408 3.66 1.52 15.15
CA ARG A 408 2.67 2.41 15.75
C ARG A 408 2.81 2.42 17.27
N ILE A 409 2.64 3.60 17.86
CA ILE A 409 2.63 3.80 19.30
C ILE A 409 1.21 4.16 19.74
N ASP A 410 0.46 3.14 20.18
CA ASP A 410 -0.86 3.33 20.74
C ASP A 410 -0.80 4.03 22.11
N ARG A 411 -1.86 4.77 22.45
CA ARG A 411 -2.04 5.45 23.75
C ARG A 411 -0.95 6.47 24.12
N ALA A 412 -0.16 6.93 23.14
CA ALA A 412 0.77 8.03 23.34
C ALA A 412 0.02 9.34 23.66
N GLN A 413 0.39 10.00 24.77
CA GLN A 413 -0.22 11.28 25.19
C GLN A 413 0.43 12.51 24.53
N LEU A 414 1.61 12.31 23.95
CA LEU A 414 2.40 13.34 23.30
C LEU A 414 2.91 12.75 21.97
N PRO A 415 3.06 13.58 20.93
CA PRO A 415 3.56 13.10 19.64
C PRO A 415 5.00 12.63 19.75
N ILE A 416 5.40 11.77 18.81
CA ILE A 416 6.80 11.37 18.63
C ILE A 416 7.61 12.62 18.27
N ARG A 417 8.61 12.90 19.11
CA ARG A 417 9.57 14.00 18.92
C ARG A 417 10.82 13.56 18.17
N SER A 418 11.29 12.34 18.44
CA SER A 418 12.53 11.82 17.85
C SER A 418 12.59 10.31 17.97
N VAL A 419 13.22 9.67 16.99
CA VAL A 419 13.44 8.22 16.94
C VAL A 419 14.92 7.96 16.69
N THR A 420 15.45 6.93 17.33
CA THR A 420 16.75 6.37 16.97
C THR A 420 16.63 4.88 16.69
N ILE A 421 17.27 4.38 15.64
CA ILE A 421 17.38 2.95 15.33
C ILE A 421 18.84 2.53 15.49
N ASN A 422 19.11 1.55 16.35
CA ASN A 422 20.45 1.10 16.71
C ASN A 422 21.38 2.24 17.15
N GLY A 423 20.80 3.26 17.82
CA GLY A 423 21.50 4.45 18.30
C GLY A 423 21.70 5.56 17.26
N ASN A 424 21.36 5.34 15.99
CA ASN A 424 21.45 6.34 14.92
C ASN A 424 20.13 7.13 14.81
N ASP A 425 20.21 8.43 14.49
CA ASP A 425 19.03 9.27 14.30
C ASP A 425 18.19 8.78 13.10
N HIS A 426 16.88 8.74 13.28
CA HIS A 426 15.94 8.21 12.30
C HIS A 426 14.80 9.20 12.04
N PRO A 427 14.79 9.89 10.89
CA PRO A 427 13.88 10.99 10.62
C PRO A 427 12.57 10.57 9.93
N ALA A 428 12.17 9.30 9.97
CA ALA A 428 10.92 8.86 9.35
C ALA A 428 9.89 8.39 10.38
N PHE A 429 8.98 9.30 10.72
CA PHE A 429 7.90 9.10 11.66
C PHE A 429 6.84 10.18 11.54
N THR A 430 5.58 9.80 11.77
CA THR A 430 4.46 10.72 12.05
C THR A 430 4.38 10.99 13.55
N ASP A 431 3.28 11.55 14.03
CA ASP A 431 3.07 11.81 15.46
C ASP A 431 2.94 10.53 16.30
N ASP A 432 2.58 9.40 15.70
CA ASP A 432 2.34 8.14 16.41
C ASP A 432 2.89 6.89 15.69
N VAL A 433 3.45 7.00 14.49
CA VAL A 433 4.00 5.87 13.72
C VAL A 433 5.45 6.13 13.34
N VAL A 434 6.33 5.15 13.54
CA VAL A 434 7.67 5.13 12.96
C VAL A 434 7.65 4.33 11.65
N ILE A 435 8.20 4.89 10.57
CA ILE A 435 8.40 4.19 9.30
C ILE A 435 9.74 3.48 9.37
N LEU A 436 9.76 2.15 9.39
CA LEU A 436 11.02 1.40 9.47
C LEU A 436 11.78 1.44 8.13
N PRO A 437 13.12 1.53 8.13
CA PRO A 437 13.93 1.25 6.94
C PRO A 437 14.06 -0.27 6.73
N ALA A 438 14.75 -0.69 5.67
CA ALA A 438 15.27 -2.05 5.61
C ALA A 438 16.08 -2.35 6.88
N LEU A 439 15.96 -3.58 7.37
CA LEU A 439 16.57 -4.01 8.63
C LEU A 439 17.73 -4.95 8.35
N GLU A 440 18.58 -5.14 9.34
CA GLU A 440 19.71 -6.07 9.27
C GLU A 440 19.44 -7.28 10.17
N ALA A 441 20.09 -8.41 9.88
CA ALA A 441 19.98 -9.61 10.67
C ALA A 441 20.39 -9.36 12.13
N GLY A 442 19.71 -10.03 13.06
CA GLY A 442 19.96 -9.91 14.49
C GLY A 442 19.03 -8.92 15.19
N MET A 443 19.55 -8.27 16.24
CA MET A 443 18.74 -7.44 17.15
C MET A 443 18.67 -5.98 16.68
N THR A 444 17.48 -5.52 16.32
CA THR A 444 17.20 -4.11 16.01
C THR A 444 16.56 -3.43 17.22
N ARG A 445 17.19 -2.35 17.72
CA ARG A 445 16.68 -1.52 18.83
C ARG A 445 16.15 -0.20 18.31
N VAL A 446 14.84 0.02 18.42
CA VAL A 446 14.16 1.28 18.13
C VAL A 446 13.89 2.02 19.44
N THR A 447 14.33 3.26 19.56
CA THR A 447 14.05 4.11 20.73
C THR A 447 13.26 5.33 20.31
N VAL A 448 12.05 5.48 20.86
CA VAL A 448 11.10 6.54 20.57
C VAL A 448 11.02 7.49 21.77
N ARG A 449 11.10 8.79 21.54
CA ARG A 449 10.93 9.82 22.57
C ARG A 449 9.78 10.73 22.21
N PHE A 450 8.97 11.07 23.20
CA PHE A 450 7.77 11.89 23.03
C PHE A 450 8.02 13.34 23.49
N GLY A 451 7.31 14.28 22.88
CA GLY A 451 7.36 15.69 23.27
C GLY A 451 6.96 16.62 22.14
N ALA A 452 7.10 17.93 22.38
CA ALA A 452 6.90 18.92 21.33
C ALA A 452 7.88 18.70 20.17
N ASP A 453 7.42 19.07 18.98
CA ASP A 453 8.23 19.02 17.77
C ASP A 453 9.59 19.71 17.94
N ASN A 454 10.62 19.11 17.36
CA ASN A 454 11.98 19.65 17.33
C ASN A 454 12.25 20.55 16.12
N GLY A 455 11.28 20.70 15.20
CA GLY A 455 11.39 21.55 14.01
C GLY A 455 12.33 20.99 12.93
N ARG A 456 12.69 19.70 13.00
CA ARG A 456 13.54 19.04 12.01
C ARG A 456 12.74 18.48 10.84
N SER A 457 13.43 18.33 9.71
CA SER A 457 12.90 17.65 8.53
C SER A 457 12.59 16.19 8.89
N ARG A 458 11.38 15.72 8.56
CA ARG A 458 10.99 14.31 8.75
C ARG A 458 10.12 13.79 7.61
N LEU A 459 10.33 12.53 7.25
CA LEU A 459 9.48 11.77 6.33
C LEU A 459 8.22 11.34 7.06
N LEU A 460 7.06 11.77 6.58
CA LEU A 460 5.75 11.47 7.16
C LEU A 460 5.06 10.30 6.47
N TYR A 461 5.34 10.08 5.19
CA TYR A 461 4.68 9.06 4.38
C TYR A 461 5.59 8.65 3.21
N LEU A 462 5.54 7.37 2.86
CA LEU A 462 6.15 6.80 1.66
C LEU A 462 5.27 5.61 1.21
N SER A 463 4.98 5.54 -0.09
CA SER A 463 4.09 4.50 -0.65
C SER A 463 4.80 3.20 -1.04
N LYS A 464 6.14 3.16 -0.96
CA LYS A 464 7.00 2.05 -1.42
C LYS A 464 8.10 1.75 -0.39
N ARG A 465 8.82 0.64 -0.53
CA ARG A 465 9.80 0.20 0.47
C ARG A 465 11.05 1.12 0.52
N PRO A 466 11.34 1.77 1.65
CA PRO A 466 12.61 2.47 1.84
C PRO A 466 13.74 1.49 2.15
N HIS A 467 14.80 1.51 1.36
CA HIS A 467 16.03 0.80 1.67
C HIS A 467 16.78 1.49 2.81
N ARG A 468 16.87 2.83 2.78
CA ARG A 468 17.62 3.60 3.77
C ARG A 468 17.04 4.99 3.97
N ILE A 469 16.99 5.42 5.22
CA ILE A 469 16.53 6.74 5.62
C ILE A 469 17.54 7.29 6.62
N ARG A 470 18.09 8.48 6.37
CA ARG A 470 19.03 9.14 7.28
C ARG A 470 18.82 10.64 7.33
N ALA A 471 18.99 11.21 8.51
CA ALA A 471 19.18 12.63 8.67
C ALA A 471 20.68 12.95 8.58
N VAL A 472 21.03 14.01 7.87
CA VAL A 472 22.38 14.56 7.85
C VAL A 472 22.31 15.92 8.54
N HIS A 473 23.11 16.07 9.60
CA HIS A 473 23.22 17.30 10.37
C HIS A 473 24.66 17.80 10.30
N ASP A 474 24.92 18.83 9.50
CA ASP A 474 26.26 19.43 9.38
C ASP A 474 26.45 20.71 10.21
N GLY A 475 25.44 21.08 11.01
CA GLY A 475 25.44 22.25 11.88
C GLY A 475 24.98 23.54 11.21
N SER A 476 24.71 23.55 9.91
CA SER A 476 24.18 24.69 9.16
C SER A 476 22.90 24.38 8.38
N GLN A 477 22.68 23.11 8.02
CA GLN A 477 21.50 22.63 7.30
C GLN A 477 20.98 21.33 7.95
N ASP A 478 19.65 21.24 8.08
CA ASP A 478 18.96 19.99 8.40
C ASP A 478 18.54 19.33 7.08
N GLU A 479 19.33 18.36 6.63
CA GLU A 479 19.08 17.58 5.42
C GLU A 479 18.44 16.23 5.77
N LEU A 480 17.33 15.92 5.11
CA LEU A 480 16.74 14.59 5.08
C LEU A 480 17.19 13.90 3.79
N ASN A 481 17.90 12.79 3.92
CA ASN A 481 18.28 11.94 2.80
C ASN A 481 17.55 10.60 2.92
N ALA A 482 16.65 10.32 1.98
CA ALA A 482 15.88 9.09 1.94
C ALA A 482 16.07 8.42 0.58
N SER A 483 16.50 7.16 0.59
CA SER A 483 16.61 6.33 -0.60
C SER A 483 15.66 5.15 -0.47
N PHE A 484 14.91 4.89 -1.54
CA PHE A 484 13.96 3.80 -1.59
C PHE A 484 14.10 3.02 -2.89
N GLU A 485 13.74 1.76 -2.81
CA GLU A 485 13.59 0.90 -3.97
C GLU A 485 12.11 0.94 -4.35
N ALA A 486 11.84 1.11 -5.63
CA ALA A 486 10.48 1.08 -6.13
C ALA A 486 10.51 0.62 -7.58
N GLU A 487 9.78 -0.45 -7.85
CA GLU A 487 9.22 -0.67 -9.17
C GLU A 487 7.94 0.19 -9.28
N GLY A 488 7.82 0.91 -10.40
CA GLY A 488 6.77 1.89 -10.61
C GLY A 488 6.89 3.20 -9.83
N VAL A 489 5.74 3.81 -9.52
CA VAL A 489 5.63 5.17 -8.98
C VAL A 489 5.61 5.17 -7.45
N ALA A 490 6.57 5.84 -6.83
CA ALA A 490 6.59 6.11 -5.40
C ALA A 490 6.02 7.49 -5.09
N ARG A 491 5.18 7.58 -4.07
CA ARG A 491 4.65 8.83 -3.50
C ARG A 491 5.21 9.03 -2.10
N PHE A 492 5.45 10.28 -1.72
CA PHE A 492 5.96 10.61 -0.39
C PHE A 492 5.36 11.91 0.14
N THR A 493 5.41 12.07 1.47
CA THR A 493 5.16 13.34 2.15
C THR A 493 6.27 13.61 3.14
N VAL A 494 6.85 14.81 3.08
CA VAL A 494 7.90 15.29 4.00
C VAL A 494 7.43 16.56 4.67
N ARG A 495 7.75 16.70 5.95
CA ARG A 495 7.70 17.99 6.64
C ARG A 495 9.11 18.56 6.72
N PRO A 496 9.42 19.69 6.07
CA PRO A 496 10.76 20.28 6.09
C PRO A 496 11.02 21.11 7.36
N ALA A 497 12.29 21.21 7.77
CA ALA A 497 12.73 22.03 8.91
C ALA A 497 12.57 23.54 8.69
N GLY A 498 12.63 23.98 7.43
CA GLY A 498 12.65 25.38 7.05
C GLY A 498 11.42 25.83 6.28
N PRO A 499 11.19 27.14 6.18
CA PRO A 499 10.09 27.66 5.37
C PRO A 499 10.28 27.30 3.90
N ASN A 500 11.49 27.28 3.35
CA ASN A 500 11.70 27.06 1.92
C ASN A 500 12.37 25.70 1.69
N PRO A 501 11.64 24.60 1.46
CA PRO A 501 12.26 23.32 1.13
C PRO A 501 12.85 23.34 -0.29
N CYS A 502 14.00 22.72 -0.46
CA CYS A 502 14.55 22.26 -1.72
C CYS A 502 14.40 20.74 -1.76
N VAL A 503 13.83 20.20 -2.84
CA VAL A 503 13.68 18.75 -3.04
C VAL A 503 14.41 18.36 -4.31
N ARG A 504 15.28 17.36 -4.20
CA ARG A 504 16.11 16.83 -5.29
C ARG A 504 15.86 15.33 -5.48
N GLY A 505 16.08 14.86 -6.70
CA GLY A 505 15.96 13.43 -7.04
C GLY A 505 14.52 12.91 -7.03
N VAL A 506 13.56 13.76 -7.38
CA VAL A 506 12.12 13.41 -7.48
C VAL A 506 11.55 14.00 -8.75
N ASP A 507 10.62 13.31 -9.41
CA ASP A 507 10.03 13.78 -10.67
C ASP A 507 9.07 14.95 -10.49
N GLU A 508 8.28 14.93 -9.43
CA GLU A 508 7.29 15.96 -9.15
C GLU A 508 7.25 16.23 -7.65
N PHE A 509 7.11 17.50 -7.28
CA PHE A 509 6.71 17.85 -5.93
C PHE A 509 5.84 19.10 -5.87
N ARG A 510 5.03 19.16 -4.81
CA ARG A 510 4.20 20.30 -4.44
C ARG A 510 4.37 20.62 -2.97
N VAL A 511 4.58 21.90 -2.69
CA VAL A 511 4.59 22.45 -1.34
C VAL A 511 3.18 22.93 -1.00
N ARG A 512 2.60 22.47 0.10
CA ARG A 512 1.30 22.93 0.60
C ARG A 512 1.31 23.17 2.10
N MET A 513 0.28 23.85 2.59
CA MET A 513 0.02 23.98 4.02
C MET A 513 -1.00 22.92 4.44
N ARG A 514 -0.72 22.20 5.52
CA ARG A 514 -1.62 21.24 6.17
C ARG A 514 -1.55 21.48 7.66
N ASP A 515 -2.70 21.77 8.28
CA ASP A 515 -2.81 22.02 9.72
C ASP A 515 -1.87 23.11 10.26
N GLY A 516 -1.59 24.13 9.43
CA GLY A 516 -0.68 25.23 9.77
C GLY A 516 0.80 24.89 9.60
N GLU A 517 1.14 23.65 9.24
CA GLU A 517 2.49 23.22 8.89
C GLU A 517 2.70 23.20 7.38
N ARG A 518 3.95 23.39 6.96
CA ARG A 518 4.34 23.22 5.57
C ARG A 518 4.68 21.76 5.33
N ILE A 519 4.16 21.20 4.26
CA ILE A 519 4.48 19.84 3.82
C ILE A 519 4.85 19.85 2.34
N VAL A 520 5.69 18.90 1.96
CA VAL A 520 6.05 18.62 0.58
C VAL A 520 5.53 17.25 0.24
N ASP A 521 4.57 17.19 -0.68
CA ASP A 521 4.21 15.93 -1.31
C ASP A 521 4.95 15.81 -2.63
N GLY A 522 5.36 14.60 -2.99
CA GLY A 522 5.95 14.39 -4.29
C GLY A 522 5.84 12.97 -4.77
N ARG A 523 6.35 12.77 -5.99
CA ARG A 523 6.30 11.53 -6.74
C ARG A 523 7.65 11.28 -7.41
N ASN A 524 8.00 10.01 -7.54
CA ASN A 524 9.16 9.56 -8.29
C ASN A 524 8.79 8.33 -9.11
N ARG A 525 9.05 8.34 -10.42
CA ARG A 525 8.82 7.24 -11.36
C ARG A 525 10.12 6.46 -11.48
N GLY A 526 10.14 5.25 -10.95
CA GLY A 526 11.34 4.43 -10.87
C GLY A 526 12.18 4.75 -9.64
N GLY A 527 12.74 3.71 -9.03
CA GLY A 527 13.54 3.78 -7.80
C GLY A 527 14.59 4.89 -7.81
N GLY A 528 14.87 5.48 -6.64
CA GLY A 528 15.76 6.63 -6.55
C GLY A 528 16.04 7.11 -5.13
N SER A 529 16.99 8.05 -5.05
CA SER A 529 17.30 8.76 -3.81
C SER A 529 16.67 10.14 -3.85
N MET A 530 15.82 10.43 -2.86
CA MET A 530 15.28 11.75 -2.60
C MET A 530 16.13 12.46 -1.54
N ILE A 531 16.39 13.74 -1.79
CA ILE A 531 17.01 14.63 -0.81
C ILE A 531 16.07 15.82 -0.56
N VAL A 532 15.76 16.09 0.70
CA VAL A 532 15.02 17.28 1.12
C VAL A 532 15.89 18.11 2.07
N GLU A 533 16.12 19.36 1.71
CA GLU A 533 16.97 20.28 2.47
C GLU A 533 16.34 21.67 2.59
N ALA A 534 16.86 22.48 3.51
CA ALA A 534 16.50 23.90 3.56
C ALA A 534 17.13 24.65 2.38
N SER A 535 16.32 25.40 1.64
CA SER A 535 16.79 26.25 0.56
C SER A 535 17.76 27.31 1.09
N PRO A 536 18.74 27.74 0.28
CA PRO A 536 19.62 28.85 0.63
C PRO A 536 18.84 30.14 0.99
N PRO A 537 19.37 31.02 1.87
CA PRO A 537 18.67 32.21 2.38
C PRO A 537 18.17 33.21 1.32
N HIS A 538 18.67 33.12 0.08
CA HIS A 538 18.35 34.01 -1.04
C HIS A 538 17.54 33.32 -2.14
N PHE A 539 17.11 32.08 -1.95
CA PHE A 539 16.39 31.32 -2.97
C PHE A 539 14.89 31.67 -2.98
N PRO A 540 14.21 31.74 -4.15
CA PRO A 540 12.76 31.94 -4.21
C PRO A 540 12.01 30.82 -3.49
N GLN A 541 10.85 31.14 -2.92
CA GLN A 541 10.05 30.13 -2.25
C GLN A 541 9.41 29.20 -3.30
N TRP A 542 9.79 27.92 -3.32
CA TRP A 542 9.18 26.92 -4.20
C TRP A 542 7.73 26.64 -3.81
N ASP A 543 6.84 26.63 -4.82
CA ASP A 543 5.47 26.16 -4.68
C ASP A 543 5.29 24.77 -5.32
N SER A 544 5.88 24.53 -6.50
CA SER A 544 5.88 23.20 -7.14
C SER A 544 6.94 23.09 -8.25
N ALA A 545 7.33 21.86 -8.57
CA ALA A 545 8.11 21.52 -9.75
C ALA A 545 7.54 20.28 -10.43
N GLU A 546 7.42 20.33 -11.76
CA GLU A 546 7.18 19.18 -12.63
C GLU A 546 8.46 18.95 -13.44
N GLY A 547 9.32 18.02 -13.02
CA GLY A 547 10.65 17.74 -13.56
C GLY A 547 11.70 17.57 -12.47
N ALA A 548 12.59 16.58 -12.64
CA ALA A 548 13.53 16.22 -11.60
C ALA A 548 14.62 17.27 -11.41
N VAL A 549 14.63 17.91 -10.25
CA VAL A 549 15.73 18.79 -9.83
C VAL A 549 16.93 17.92 -9.47
N GLU A 550 17.95 17.91 -10.32
CA GLU A 550 19.19 17.14 -10.10
C GLU A 550 20.12 17.86 -9.12
N SER A 551 20.29 19.18 -9.28
CA SER A 551 21.14 19.98 -8.42
C SER A 551 20.60 21.39 -8.23
N LEU A 552 20.86 21.93 -7.03
CA LEU A 552 20.57 23.30 -6.66
C LEU A 552 21.81 23.91 -6.00
N GLU A 553 22.40 24.91 -6.64
CA GLU A 553 23.61 25.55 -6.13
C GLU A 553 23.43 27.07 -6.05
N THR A 554 24.04 27.68 -5.03
CA THR A 554 24.26 29.13 -5.01
C THR A 554 25.36 29.47 -6.02
N ALA A 555 25.10 30.48 -6.87
CA ALA A 555 26.02 30.88 -7.93
C ALA A 555 26.19 32.40 -7.90
N GLY A 556 27.18 32.87 -7.14
CA GLY A 556 27.38 34.31 -6.92
C GLY A 556 26.16 34.94 -6.23
N ASP A 557 25.57 35.95 -6.87
CA ASP A 557 24.37 36.66 -6.40
C ASP A 557 23.05 35.99 -6.83
N GLY A 558 23.12 34.82 -7.48
CA GLY A 558 21.95 34.09 -7.97
C GLY A 558 22.01 32.60 -7.65
N PHE A 559 21.35 31.79 -8.47
CA PHE A 559 21.32 30.34 -8.31
C PHE A 559 21.47 29.56 -9.62
N ARG A 560 21.76 28.28 -9.49
CA ARG A 560 21.76 27.35 -10.61
C ARG A 560 20.85 26.18 -10.29
N ILE A 561 19.98 25.83 -11.24
CA ILE A 561 19.13 24.63 -11.18
C ILE A 561 19.54 23.72 -12.34
N GLU A 562 19.83 22.47 -12.04
CA GLU A 562 19.90 21.44 -13.07
C GLU A 562 18.60 20.65 -13.03
N LEU A 563 17.95 20.55 -14.19
CA LEU A 563 16.70 19.83 -14.34
C LEU A 563 16.91 18.68 -15.32
N ASP A 564 16.53 17.49 -14.91
CA ASP A 564 16.30 16.39 -15.83
C ASP A 564 14.84 16.41 -16.29
N ALA A 565 14.66 16.61 -17.58
CA ALA A 565 13.37 16.72 -18.25
C ALA A 565 13.13 15.58 -19.26
N ARG A 566 14.02 14.56 -19.32
CA ARG A 566 14.02 13.55 -20.39
C ARG A 566 12.69 12.79 -20.52
N HIS A 567 11.92 12.71 -19.44
CA HIS A 567 10.69 11.93 -19.36
C HIS A 567 9.42 12.78 -19.41
N LEU A 568 9.53 14.11 -19.59
CA LEU A 568 8.39 15.02 -19.59
C LEU A 568 8.28 15.77 -20.92
N PRO A 569 7.06 16.03 -21.42
CA PRO A 569 6.87 16.89 -22.59
C PRO A 569 7.16 18.37 -22.30
N GLU A 570 7.08 18.77 -21.04
CA GLU A 570 7.25 20.13 -20.56
C GLU A 570 7.66 20.11 -19.08
N VAL A 571 8.47 21.09 -18.65
CA VAL A 571 8.83 21.29 -17.25
C VAL A 571 8.20 22.59 -16.76
N THR A 572 7.44 22.52 -15.67
CA THR A 572 6.82 23.68 -15.03
C THR A 572 7.43 23.91 -13.65
N LEU A 573 8.08 25.06 -13.48
CA LEU A 573 8.53 25.52 -12.17
C LEU A 573 7.62 26.65 -11.69
N ARG A 574 7.14 26.54 -10.44
CA ARG A 574 6.37 27.58 -9.76
C ARG A 574 7.09 28.00 -8.50
N PHE A 575 7.40 29.30 -8.41
CA PHE A 575 8.10 29.86 -7.27
C PHE A 575 7.60 31.27 -6.97
N ARG A 576 7.70 31.69 -5.71
CA ARG A 576 7.34 33.03 -5.26
C ARG A 576 8.58 33.86 -4.97
N THR A 577 8.60 35.06 -5.55
CA THR A 577 9.64 36.06 -5.32
C THR A 577 9.12 37.44 -5.69
N GLU A 578 9.60 38.46 -4.98
CA GLU A 578 9.37 39.87 -5.33
C GLU A 578 10.36 40.36 -6.39
N GLU A 579 11.40 39.57 -6.67
CA GLU A 579 12.47 39.92 -7.60
C GLU A 579 12.27 39.25 -8.97
N THR A 580 12.72 39.93 -10.04
CA THR A 580 12.69 39.34 -11.38
C THR A 580 13.75 38.25 -11.48
N VAL A 581 13.32 37.05 -11.87
CA VAL A 581 14.24 35.93 -12.15
C VAL A 581 14.41 35.78 -13.65
N THR A 582 15.66 35.86 -14.10
CA THR A 582 16.03 35.57 -15.49
C THR A 582 16.60 34.17 -15.57
N PHE A 583 16.03 33.34 -16.43
CA PHE A 583 16.54 31.99 -16.69
C PHE A 583 17.35 31.99 -17.98
N ALA A 584 18.51 31.38 -17.93
CA ALA A 584 19.36 31.08 -19.08
C ALA A 584 19.38 29.55 -19.25
N ARG A 585 18.76 29.07 -20.33
CA ARG A 585 18.78 27.66 -20.74
C ARG A 585 19.93 27.48 -21.73
N MET A 586 20.78 26.48 -21.49
CA MET A 586 21.82 26.10 -22.45
C MET A 586 21.34 24.91 -23.28
N HIS A 587 21.21 25.08 -24.60
CA HIS A 587 20.86 23.99 -25.53
C HIS A 587 21.84 23.96 -26.71
N GLY A 588 22.58 22.86 -26.89
CA GLY A 588 23.55 22.72 -27.99
C GLY A 588 24.61 23.82 -28.07
N GLY A 589 25.00 24.40 -26.93
CA GLY A 589 25.94 25.54 -26.85
C GLY A 589 25.31 26.92 -27.08
N THR A 590 24.00 27.02 -27.26
CA THR A 590 23.27 28.29 -27.40
C THR A 590 22.53 28.62 -26.10
N GLU A 591 22.68 29.86 -25.62
CA GLU A 591 21.94 30.39 -24.46
C GLU A 591 20.58 30.93 -24.92
N GLU A 592 19.50 30.37 -24.41
CA GLU A 592 18.15 30.90 -24.55
C GLU A 592 17.74 31.55 -23.23
N ARG A 593 17.39 32.84 -23.26
CA ARG A 593 16.91 33.55 -22.07
C ARG A 593 15.40 33.48 -21.98
N ILE A 594 14.92 32.82 -20.93
CA ILE A 594 13.50 32.70 -20.61
C ILE A 594 13.20 33.66 -19.45
N ARG A 595 12.30 34.61 -19.68
CA ARG A 595 11.76 35.45 -18.60
C ARG A 595 10.52 34.79 -18.06
N SER A 596 10.45 34.68 -16.73
CA SER A 596 9.23 34.26 -16.05
C SER A 596 8.09 35.24 -16.35
N ARG A 597 6.87 34.72 -16.48
CA ARG A 597 5.67 35.54 -16.58
C ARG A 597 5.16 35.79 -15.16
N ALA A 598 5.19 37.05 -14.73
CA ALA A 598 4.70 37.44 -13.42
C ALA A 598 3.15 37.42 -13.39
N GLU A 599 2.58 36.62 -12.50
CA GLU A 599 1.17 36.69 -12.10
C GLU A 599 1.11 37.09 -10.60
N GLY A 600 1.52 38.33 -10.32
CA GLY A 600 1.74 38.79 -8.94
C GLY A 600 3.12 38.39 -8.42
N THR A 601 3.21 37.98 -7.15
CA THR A 601 4.46 37.46 -6.54
C THR A 601 4.76 36.01 -6.94
N LEU A 602 3.81 35.34 -7.60
CA LEU A 602 4.01 34.01 -8.18
C LEU A 602 4.60 34.16 -9.59
N GLN A 603 5.73 33.50 -9.81
CA GLN A 603 6.37 33.36 -11.10
C GLN A 603 6.15 31.93 -11.59
N VAL A 604 5.67 31.80 -12.83
CA VAL A 604 5.57 30.50 -13.52
C VAL A 604 6.58 30.50 -14.65
N LEU A 605 7.46 29.50 -14.62
CA LEU A 605 8.38 29.22 -15.70
C LEU A 605 7.99 27.89 -16.32
N THR A 606 7.63 27.94 -17.58
CA THR A 606 7.27 26.76 -18.37
C THR A 606 8.31 26.60 -19.46
N ILE A 607 8.95 25.44 -19.50
CA ILE A 607 10.07 25.14 -20.40
C ILE A 607 9.66 23.98 -21.29
N PRO A 608 9.49 24.19 -22.60
CA PRO A 608 9.25 23.12 -23.56
C PRO A 608 10.42 22.13 -23.50
N ALA A 609 10.11 20.85 -23.25
CA ALA A 609 11.14 19.87 -22.95
C ALA A 609 12.07 19.66 -24.17
N PRO A 610 13.40 19.68 -23.95
CA PRO A 610 14.37 19.16 -24.91
C PRO A 610 14.34 17.63 -24.89
N ARG A 611 14.64 16.99 -26.02
CA ARG A 611 14.88 15.54 -26.10
C ARG A 611 16.20 15.08 -25.40
N GLU A 612 16.89 15.98 -24.70
CA GLU A 612 18.21 15.79 -24.08
C GLU A 612 18.32 16.59 -22.76
N HIS A 613 19.28 16.23 -21.90
CA HIS A 613 19.63 16.96 -20.66
C HIS A 613 19.72 18.47 -20.88
N SER A 614 19.02 19.26 -20.05
CA SER A 614 19.06 20.73 -20.16
C SER A 614 19.35 21.41 -18.84
N ARG A 615 20.46 22.14 -18.84
CA ARG A 615 20.92 22.95 -17.71
C ARG A 615 20.28 24.34 -17.78
N ILE A 616 19.64 24.76 -16.69
CA ILE A 616 18.92 26.04 -16.59
C ILE A 616 19.49 26.87 -15.43
N THR A 617 20.26 27.92 -15.75
CA THR A 617 20.79 28.82 -14.72
C THR A 617 19.79 29.94 -14.46
N GLY A 618 19.44 30.23 -13.20
CA GLY A 618 18.47 31.27 -12.83
C GLY A 618 19.12 32.36 -11.97
N THR A 619 19.12 33.61 -12.42
CA THR A 619 19.70 34.73 -11.65
C THR A 619 18.60 35.59 -11.05
N ILE A 620 18.68 35.88 -9.75
CA ILE A 620 17.76 36.78 -9.04
C ILE A 620 18.44 38.13 -8.87
N GLY A 621 17.93 39.17 -9.54
CA GLY A 621 18.51 40.53 -9.50
C GLY A 621 19.94 40.63 -10.06
N GLY A 622 20.43 41.75 -10.58
CA GLY A 622 19.79 42.97 -11.05
C GLY A 622 20.05 43.18 -12.54
N GLY A 623 19.25 44.05 -13.15
CA GLY A 623 19.50 44.53 -14.50
C GLY A 623 20.86 45.22 -14.59
N SER A 624 21.73 44.67 -15.41
CA SER A 624 22.57 45.41 -16.34
C SER A 624 22.81 44.56 -17.58
#